data_AF-A0A0J1BK47-F1
#
_entry.id   AF-A0A0J1BK47-F1
#
_cell.length_a   1.000
_cell.length_b   1.000
_cell.length_c   1.000
_cell.angle_alpha   90.00
_cell.angle_beta   90.00
_cell.angle_gamma   90.00
#
_symmetry.space_group_name_H-M   'P 1'
#
loop_
_entity.id
_entity.type
_entity.pdbx_description
1 polymer ?
#
loop_
_entity_poly.entity_id
_entity_poly.type
_entity_poly.pdbx_seq_one_letter_code
_entity_poly.pdbx_strand_id
1 'polypeptide(L)'
;MDPTKTDLASSNVQSAPKTRRTVVIAIAAVLLVGTATFACLNAGAIEQKLVRLFGPPQVELQEAYSASVSGPTMDHSTFDSLLKKHVDDDGWVDYAALKEDEANLDSYLRAVAAAPFDAMGRDEKLALLINGYNACTLKLILDHMPIESIQDIPEADRWDAVRCNLGGRKLSLNQMEHEQIRPKFAEPRVHFALVCAAVGCPPLRKEAYTAKRMEEQLQSQTEYVHQHKTWFTFDPSSNQLQLTKLYSWYGGDFEQVAGSVSKFAASYSAELKEALENGTTPQPNWLPYDWKLNSVENKQPR
;
A
#
# COMPACT_ATOMS: atom_id res chain seq x y z
N MET A 1 56.39 -60.08 43.89
CA MET A 1 55.50 -61.22 44.18
C MET A 1 54.55 -60.75 45.27
N ASP A 2 53.53 -59.96 44.96
CA ASP A 2 52.22 -60.29 44.34
C ASP A 2 51.14 -60.15 45.43
N PRO A 3 49.86 -59.92 45.12
CA PRO A 3 49.19 -58.69 44.68
C PRO A 3 48.28 -58.15 45.83
N THR A 4 47.71 -56.95 45.81
CA THR A 4 46.36 -56.71 45.25
C THR A 4 45.86 -55.31 45.65
N LYS A 5 45.20 -54.68 44.68
CA LYS A 5 43.97 -53.85 44.73
C LYS A 5 43.99 -52.53 45.51
N THR A 6 43.93 -51.38 44.83
CA THR A 6 42.78 -50.69 44.17
C THR A 6 42.16 -49.66 45.12
N ASP A 7 42.25 -48.37 44.79
CA ASP A 7 41.25 -47.34 45.11
C ASP A 7 41.55 -46.08 44.28
N LEU A 8 40.71 -45.75 43.28
CA LEU A 8 39.55 -44.86 43.37
C LEU A 8 39.91 -43.38 43.55
N ALA A 9 39.95 -42.66 42.43
CA ALA A 9 39.62 -41.24 42.35
C ALA A 9 38.95 -40.96 40.99
N SER A 10 37.73 -41.46 40.81
CA SER A 10 36.87 -41.05 39.70
C SER A 10 36.20 -39.73 40.05
N SER A 11 36.42 -38.72 39.22
CA SER A 11 35.77 -37.42 39.25
C SER A 11 34.25 -37.53 39.37
N ASN A 12 33.70 -36.90 40.40
CA ASN A 12 32.28 -36.81 40.69
C ASN A 12 31.64 -35.82 39.68
N VAL A 13 31.22 -36.31 38.52
CA VAL A 13 30.32 -35.57 37.62
C VAL A 13 28.90 -35.92 38.04
N GLN A 14 28.31 -35.11 38.93
CA GLN A 14 26.88 -35.15 39.19
C GLN A 14 26.15 -34.85 37.87
N SER A 15 25.71 -35.89 37.17
CA SER A 15 24.77 -35.72 36.07
C SER A 15 23.46 -35.20 36.65
N ALA A 16 23.10 -33.96 36.32
CA ALA A 16 21.80 -33.40 36.69
C ALA A 16 20.68 -34.36 36.25
N PRO A 17 19.63 -34.58 37.07
CA PRO A 17 18.66 -35.64 36.82
C PRO A 17 17.94 -35.38 35.50
N LYS A 18 18.02 -36.34 34.57
CA LYS A 18 17.39 -36.30 33.23
C LYS A 18 15.94 -35.79 33.28
N THR A 19 15.21 -36.11 34.36
CA THR A 19 13.84 -35.66 34.67
C THR A 19 13.68 -34.13 34.66
N ARG A 20 14.63 -33.37 35.22
CA ARG A 20 14.55 -31.90 35.25
C ARG A 20 14.68 -31.31 33.84
N ARG A 21 15.50 -31.93 32.99
CA ARG A 21 15.68 -31.54 31.59
C ARG A 21 14.43 -31.87 30.77
N THR A 22 13.83 -33.03 30.98
CA THR A 22 12.56 -33.43 30.33
C THR A 22 11.41 -32.51 30.72
N VAL A 23 11.30 -32.11 31.99
CA VAL A 23 10.26 -31.17 32.46
C VAL A 23 10.45 -29.78 31.85
N VAL A 24 11.68 -29.27 31.78
CA VAL A 24 11.96 -27.98 31.13
C VAL A 24 11.62 -28.02 29.63
N ILE A 25 11.97 -29.10 28.94
CA ILE A 25 11.62 -29.29 27.52
C ILE A 25 10.10 -29.38 27.34
N ALA A 26 9.39 -30.10 28.20
CA ALA A 26 7.93 -30.22 28.14
C ALA A 26 7.23 -28.87 28.38
N ILE A 27 7.69 -28.08 29.36
CA ILE A 27 7.17 -26.73 29.62
C ILE A 27 7.43 -25.82 28.42
N ALA A 28 8.63 -25.86 27.85
CA ALA A 28 8.97 -25.07 26.65
C ALA A 28 8.10 -25.47 25.44
N ALA A 29 7.83 -26.76 25.25
CA ALA A 29 6.95 -27.24 24.18
C ALA A 29 5.50 -26.79 24.38
N VAL A 30 4.96 -26.88 25.61
CA VAL A 30 3.60 -26.40 25.94
C VAL A 30 3.50 -24.88 25.74
N LEU A 31 4.53 -24.12 26.15
CA LEU A 31 4.58 -22.68 25.90
C LEU A 31 4.62 -22.38 24.40
N LEU A 32 5.44 -23.08 23.62
CA LEU A 32 5.50 -22.92 22.16
C LEU A 32 4.15 -23.20 21.50
N VAL A 33 3.51 -24.32 21.82
CA VAL A 33 2.18 -24.65 21.30
C VAL A 33 1.16 -23.60 21.74
N GLY A 34 1.16 -23.20 23.01
CA GLY A 34 0.28 -22.15 23.53
C GLY A 34 0.47 -20.81 22.81
N THR A 35 1.71 -20.41 22.55
CA THR A 35 2.02 -19.18 21.79
C THR A 35 1.61 -19.29 20.33
N ALA A 36 1.81 -20.44 19.68
CA ALA A 36 1.40 -20.65 18.30
C ALA A 36 -0.13 -20.65 18.16
N THR A 37 -0.84 -21.33 19.07
CA THR A 37 -2.31 -21.31 19.11
C THR A 37 -2.83 -19.91 19.40
N PHE A 38 -2.26 -19.18 20.36
CA PHE A 38 -2.62 -17.79 20.62
C PHE A 38 -2.39 -16.91 19.38
N ALA A 39 -1.24 -17.07 18.71
CA ALA A 39 -0.92 -16.33 17.49
C ALA A 39 -1.91 -16.62 16.37
N CYS A 40 -2.27 -17.89 16.14
CA CYS A 40 -3.25 -18.27 15.12
C CYS A 40 -4.66 -17.73 15.44
N LEU A 41 -5.10 -17.84 16.70
CA LEU A 41 -6.42 -17.37 17.12
C LEU A 41 -6.53 -15.84 17.10
N ASN A 42 -5.41 -15.13 17.23
CA ASN A 42 -5.36 -13.66 17.27
C ASN A 42 -4.63 -13.07 16.06
N ALA A 43 -4.50 -13.81 14.96
CA ALA A 43 -3.67 -13.41 13.82
C ALA A 43 -4.05 -12.03 13.27
N GLY A 44 -5.35 -11.75 13.09
CA GLY A 44 -5.81 -10.44 12.62
C GLY A 44 -5.54 -9.30 13.61
N ALA A 45 -5.68 -9.53 14.92
CA ALA A 45 -5.38 -8.53 15.94
C ALA A 45 -3.87 -8.27 16.07
N ILE A 46 -3.05 -9.30 15.89
CA ILE A 46 -1.60 -9.18 15.85
C ILE A 46 -1.18 -8.41 14.60
N GLU A 47 -1.73 -8.74 13.43
CA GLU A 47 -1.46 -8.03 12.18
C GLU A 47 -1.86 -6.56 12.27
N GLN A 48 -3.04 -6.22 12.81
CA GLN A 48 -3.42 -4.83 13.04
C GLN A 48 -2.46 -4.09 13.98
N LYS A 49 -1.99 -4.74 15.06
CA LYS A 49 -0.98 -4.14 15.94
C LYS A 49 0.35 -3.93 15.23
N LEU A 50 0.76 -4.86 14.37
CA LEU A 50 1.99 -4.73 13.57
C LEU A 50 1.88 -3.61 12.55
N VAL A 51 0.75 -3.49 11.85
CA VAL A 51 0.50 -2.39 10.90
C VAL A 51 0.45 -1.05 11.63
N ARG A 52 -0.11 -0.98 12.84
CA ARG A 52 -0.05 0.26 13.63
C ARG A 52 1.36 0.64 14.08
N LEU A 53 2.25 -0.33 14.24
CA LEU A 53 3.62 -0.11 14.72
C LEU A 53 4.63 0.12 13.58
N PHE A 54 4.43 -0.53 12.44
CA PHE A 54 5.39 -0.58 11.32
C PHE A 54 4.77 -0.23 9.96
N GLY A 55 3.46 0.04 9.91
CA GLY A 55 2.78 0.52 8.72
C GLY A 55 2.84 2.04 8.58
N PRO A 56 2.08 2.61 7.63
CA PRO A 56 2.05 4.05 7.40
C PRO A 56 1.66 4.83 8.67
N PRO A 57 2.13 6.08 8.82
CA PRO A 57 1.74 6.93 9.94
C PRO A 57 0.22 7.10 9.96
N GLN A 58 -0.36 7.11 11.16
CA GLN A 58 -1.77 7.44 11.35
C GLN A 58 -1.95 8.93 11.13
N VAL A 59 -3.02 9.29 10.41
CA VAL A 59 -3.32 10.68 10.03
C VAL A 59 -4.79 10.96 10.31
N GLU A 60 -5.06 12.12 10.90
CA GLU A 60 -6.42 12.66 10.96
C GLU A 60 -6.71 13.34 9.61
N LEU A 61 -7.73 12.84 8.90
CA LEU A 61 -8.15 13.43 7.63
C LEU A 61 -8.82 14.78 7.90
N GLN A 62 -8.39 15.80 7.17
CA GLN A 62 -8.97 17.14 7.24
C GLN A 62 -9.17 17.67 5.83
N GLU A 63 -10.24 18.44 5.62
CA GLU A 63 -10.42 19.20 4.37
C GLU A 63 -9.83 20.60 4.58
N ALA A 64 -8.55 20.75 4.24
CA ALA A 64 -7.82 21.99 4.47
C ALA A 64 -8.10 23.05 3.38
N TYR A 65 -8.72 22.66 2.27
CA TYR A 65 -8.95 23.53 1.12
C TYR A 65 -10.44 23.68 0.84
N SER A 66 -10.90 24.91 0.60
CA SER A 66 -12.27 25.14 0.15
C SER A 66 -12.48 24.55 -1.25
N ALA A 67 -13.67 24.04 -1.55
CA ALA A 67 -14.09 23.54 -2.86
C ALA A 67 -14.12 24.59 -3.99
N SER A 68 -13.49 25.77 -3.80
CA SER A 68 -13.40 26.78 -4.83
C SER A 68 -12.54 26.28 -6.00
N VAL A 69 -13.10 26.40 -7.20
CA VAL A 69 -12.43 26.17 -8.50
C VAL A 69 -11.60 27.38 -8.96
N SER A 70 -11.53 28.44 -8.15
CA SER A 70 -10.76 29.64 -8.48
C SER A 70 -9.25 29.39 -8.34
N GLY A 71 -8.48 29.74 -9.36
CA GLY A 71 -7.02 29.72 -9.30
C GLY A 71 -6.39 29.47 -10.67
N PRO A 72 -5.05 29.53 -10.77
CA PRO A 72 -4.34 29.01 -11.92
C PRO A 72 -4.53 27.50 -12.04
N THR A 73 -4.50 26.99 -13.27
CA THR A 73 -4.52 25.56 -13.57
C THR A 73 -3.15 25.12 -14.11
N MET A 74 -2.91 23.81 -14.13
CA MET A 74 -1.76 23.23 -14.83
C MET A 74 -2.21 22.34 -15.99
N ASP A 75 -1.51 22.42 -17.12
CA ASP A 75 -1.71 21.48 -18.21
C ASP A 75 -1.05 20.12 -17.92
N HIS A 76 -1.86 19.06 -17.98
CA HIS A 76 -1.42 17.67 -17.79
C HIS A 76 -1.35 16.89 -19.11
N SER A 77 -1.55 17.53 -20.26
CA SER A 77 -1.59 16.89 -21.60
C SER A 77 -0.36 16.05 -21.93
N THR A 78 0.83 16.47 -21.50
CA THR A 78 2.09 15.73 -21.74
C THR A 78 2.08 14.41 -20.98
N PHE A 79 1.67 14.42 -19.70
CA PHE A 79 1.57 13.21 -18.90
C PHE A 79 0.43 12.30 -19.37
N ASP A 80 -0.72 12.90 -19.68
CA ASP A 80 -1.85 12.19 -20.26
C ASP A 80 -1.47 11.45 -21.55
N SER A 81 -0.68 12.08 -22.43
CA SER A 81 -0.18 11.45 -23.65
C SER A 81 0.77 10.29 -23.37
N LEU A 82 1.66 10.42 -22.37
CA LEU A 82 2.53 9.33 -21.93
C LEU A 82 1.72 8.15 -21.38
N LEU A 83 0.75 8.42 -20.51
CA LEU A 83 -0.12 7.39 -19.94
C LEU A 83 -0.90 6.66 -21.04
N LYS A 84 -1.50 7.39 -21.99
CA LYS A 84 -2.24 6.80 -23.12
C LYS A 84 -1.38 5.92 -24.01
N LYS A 85 -0.09 6.27 -24.17
CA LYS A 85 0.85 5.56 -25.03
C LYS A 85 1.42 4.32 -24.35
N HIS A 86 1.71 4.39 -23.05
CA HIS A 86 2.53 3.40 -22.34
C HIS A 86 1.80 2.62 -21.25
N VAL A 87 0.55 2.95 -20.98
CA VAL A 87 -0.29 2.22 -20.01
C VAL A 87 -1.44 1.57 -20.77
N ASP A 88 -1.68 0.29 -20.53
CA ASP A 88 -2.81 -0.41 -21.12
C ASP A 88 -4.12 -0.20 -20.36
N ASP A 89 -5.20 -0.79 -20.86
CA ASP A 89 -6.55 -0.57 -20.29
C ASP A 89 -6.74 -1.22 -18.90
N ASP A 90 -5.85 -2.14 -18.50
CA ASP A 90 -5.82 -2.78 -17.17
C ASP A 90 -4.75 -2.17 -16.24
N GLY A 91 -4.13 -1.06 -16.67
CA GLY A 91 -3.13 -0.31 -15.90
C GLY A 91 -1.74 -0.92 -15.85
N TRP A 92 -1.38 -1.79 -16.79
CA TRP A 92 -0.01 -2.31 -16.95
C TRP A 92 0.85 -1.33 -17.73
N VAL A 93 2.09 -1.14 -17.28
CA VAL A 93 3.00 -0.14 -17.83
C VAL A 93 4.07 -0.79 -18.71
N ASP A 94 4.22 -0.31 -19.94
CA ASP A 94 5.35 -0.65 -20.80
C ASP A 94 6.54 0.25 -20.43
N TYR A 95 7.30 -0.17 -19.41
CA TYR A 95 8.44 0.59 -18.92
C TYR A 95 9.57 0.71 -19.93
N ALA A 96 9.76 -0.29 -20.79
CA ALA A 96 10.76 -0.25 -21.85
C ALA A 96 10.42 0.83 -22.87
N ALA A 97 9.17 0.86 -23.37
CA ALA A 97 8.71 1.90 -24.29
C ALA A 97 8.66 3.28 -23.62
N LEU A 98 8.27 3.36 -22.34
CA LEU A 98 8.26 4.61 -21.59
C LEU A 98 9.68 5.19 -21.42
N LYS A 99 10.70 4.34 -21.26
CA LYS A 99 12.10 4.77 -21.15
C LYS A 99 12.57 5.53 -22.41
N GLU A 100 12.11 5.12 -23.58
CA GLU A 100 12.43 5.80 -24.85
C GLU A 100 11.80 7.22 -24.94
N ASP A 101 10.72 7.47 -24.19
CA ASP A 101 10.06 8.78 -24.10
C ASP A 101 10.38 9.53 -22.78
N GLU A 102 11.43 9.13 -22.05
CA GLU A 102 11.77 9.70 -20.73
C GLU A 102 11.93 11.22 -20.75
N ALA A 103 12.41 11.79 -21.86
CA ALA A 103 12.53 13.24 -22.01
C ALA A 103 11.18 13.99 -21.88
N ASN A 104 10.07 13.35 -22.30
CA ASN A 104 8.73 13.92 -22.13
C ASN A 104 8.27 13.83 -20.66
N LEU A 105 8.62 12.74 -19.96
CA LEU A 105 8.35 12.60 -18.53
C LEU A 105 9.12 13.67 -17.73
N ASP A 106 10.39 13.90 -18.07
CA ASP A 106 11.23 14.94 -17.48
C ASP A 106 10.70 16.35 -17.78
N SER A 107 10.17 16.57 -18.98
CA SER A 107 9.48 17.81 -19.34
C SER A 107 8.26 18.04 -18.46
N TYR A 108 7.43 17.01 -18.27
CA TYR A 108 6.27 17.08 -17.39
C TYR A 108 6.66 17.34 -15.93
N LEU A 109 7.66 16.64 -15.40
CA LEU A 109 8.14 16.83 -14.03
C LEU A 109 8.70 18.24 -13.80
N ARG A 110 9.33 18.86 -14.80
CA ARG A 110 9.73 20.28 -14.75
C ARG A 110 8.52 21.21 -14.68
N ALA A 111 7.44 20.90 -15.39
CA ALA A 111 6.21 21.67 -15.31
C ALA A 111 5.53 21.52 -13.93
N VAL A 112 5.50 20.30 -13.37
CA VAL A 112 5.00 20.03 -11.99
C VAL A 112 5.81 20.83 -10.97
N ALA A 113 7.14 20.88 -11.14
CA ALA A 113 8.03 21.65 -10.28
C ALA A 113 7.76 23.16 -10.33
N ALA A 114 7.33 23.70 -11.48
CA ALA A 114 7.05 25.13 -11.67
C ALA A 114 5.59 25.53 -11.37
N ALA A 115 4.72 24.56 -11.07
CA ALA A 115 3.30 24.81 -10.87
C ALA A 115 3.05 25.80 -9.72
N PRO A 116 2.11 26.77 -9.87
CA PRO A 116 1.77 27.73 -8.81
C PRO A 116 0.90 27.10 -7.71
N PHE A 117 1.40 26.03 -7.09
CA PHE A 117 0.64 25.12 -6.22
C PHE A 117 -0.17 25.88 -5.16
N ASP A 118 0.42 26.83 -4.45
CA ASP A 118 -0.24 27.55 -3.35
C ASP A 118 -1.49 28.32 -3.80
N ALA A 119 -1.50 28.86 -5.01
CA ALA A 119 -2.61 29.63 -5.57
C ALA A 119 -3.72 28.77 -6.21
N MET A 120 -3.47 27.47 -6.45
CA MET A 120 -4.43 26.55 -7.06
C MET A 120 -5.64 26.29 -6.16
N GLY A 121 -6.80 26.04 -6.78
CA GLY A 121 -7.99 25.53 -6.09
C GLY A 121 -7.81 24.08 -5.62
N ARG A 122 -8.74 23.58 -4.79
CA ARG A 122 -8.65 22.24 -4.16
C ARG A 122 -8.35 21.14 -5.17
N ASP A 123 -9.19 20.98 -6.18
CA ASP A 123 -9.10 19.83 -7.08
C ASP A 123 -7.91 19.94 -8.05
N GLU A 124 -7.45 21.16 -8.36
CA GLU A 124 -6.19 21.39 -9.08
C GLU A 124 -4.99 20.96 -8.23
N LYS A 125 -4.99 21.27 -6.92
CA LYS A 125 -3.94 20.78 -6.01
C LYS A 125 -3.94 19.26 -5.94
N LEU A 126 -5.12 18.64 -5.81
CA LEU A 126 -5.22 17.18 -5.70
C LEU A 126 -4.80 16.49 -7.00
N ALA A 127 -5.21 17.02 -8.16
CA ALA A 127 -4.77 16.53 -9.47
C ALA A 127 -3.26 16.63 -9.62
N LEU A 128 -2.66 17.78 -9.27
CA LEU A 128 -1.22 17.97 -9.31
C LEU A 128 -0.48 16.98 -8.41
N LEU A 129 -0.98 16.75 -7.19
CA LEU A 129 -0.37 15.84 -6.23
C LEU A 129 -0.43 14.38 -6.69
N ILE A 130 -1.60 13.91 -7.14
CA ILE A 130 -1.76 12.54 -7.63
C ILE A 130 -0.91 12.31 -8.89
N ASN A 131 -0.99 13.20 -9.86
CA ASN A 131 -0.22 13.07 -11.09
C ASN A 131 1.29 13.22 -10.83
N GLY A 132 1.68 14.15 -9.97
CA GLY A 132 3.07 14.37 -9.56
C GLY A 132 3.66 13.15 -8.86
N TYR A 133 2.92 12.55 -7.92
CA TYR A 133 3.31 11.30 -7.27
C TYR A 133 3.50 10.18 -8.30
N ASN A 134 2.50 9.94 -9.15
CA ASN A 134 2.55 8.85 -10.14
C ASN A 134 3.69 9.05 -11.16
N ALA A 135 3.88 10.28 -11.68
CA ALA A 135 4.97 10.60 -12.59
C ALA A 135 6.35 10.43 -11.94
N CYS A 136 6.47 10.82 -10.67
CA CYS A 136 7.68 10.59 -9.89
C CYS A 136 7.96 9.11 -9.64
N THR A 137 6.93 8.30 -9.37
CA THR A 137 7.07 6.87 -9.22
C THR A 137 7.52 6.23 -10.54
N LEU A 138 6.94 6.64 -11.68
CA LEU A 138 7.41 6.17 -12.98
C LEU A 138 8.89 6.53 -13.19
N LYS A 139 9.29 7.78 -12.92
CA LYS A 139 10.68 8.21 -13.02
C LYS A 139 11.62 7.41 -12.12
N LEU A 140 11.20 7.13 -10.88
CA LEU A 140 11.94 6.26 -9.96
C LEU A 140 12.23 4.90 -10.59
N ILE A 141 11.22 4.27 -11.19
CA ILE A 141 11.40 2.97 -11.83
C ILE A 141 12.39 3.10 -12.99
N LEU A 142 12.19 4.07 -13.89
CA LEU A 142 13.08 4.28 -15.05
C LEU A 142 14.53 4.53 -14.66
N ASP A 143 14.79 5.13 -13.50
CA ASP A 143 16.13 5.41 -12.97
C ASP A 143 16.87 4.15 -12.48
N HIS A 144 16.14 3.09 -12.14
CA HIS A 144 16.70 1.90 -11.52
C HIS A 144 16.56 0.64 -12.39
N MET A 145 15.94 0.73 -13.57
CA MET A 145 15.82 -0.41 -14.47
C MET A 145 17.19 -1.01 -14.85
N PRO A 146 17.30 -2.35 -14.97
CA PRO A 146 16.23 -3.34 -14.78
C PRO A 146 16.02 -3.72 -13.30
N ILE A 147 14.74 -3.85 -12.88
CA ILE A 147 14.32 -4.33 -11.55
C ILE A 147 13.08 -5.21 -11.70
N GLU A 148 12.89 -6.16 -10.77
CA GLU A 148 11.70 -7.01 -10.73
C GLU A 148 10.62 -6.43 -9.81
N SER A 149 11.02 -5.63 -8.83
CA SER A 149 10.17 -4.96 -7.87
C SER A 149 10.69 -3.56 -7.55
N ILE A 150 9.78 -2.63 -7.26
CA ILE A 150 10.15 -1.36 -6.60
C ILE A 150 10.89 -1.60 -5.27
N GLN A 151 10.73 -2.76 -4.62
CA GLN A 151 11.42 -3.12 -3.39
C GLN A 151 12.91 -3.42 -3.59
N ASP A 152 13.35 -3.67 -4.82
CA ASP A 152 14.76 -3.94 -5.15
C ASP A 152 15.62 -2.66 -5.09
N ILE A 153 14.95 -1.51 -5.16
CA ILE A 153 15.60 -0.19 -5.08
C ILE A 153 16.08 0.02 -3.63
N PRO A 154 17.30 0.55 -3.40
CA PRO A 154 17.78 0.80 -2.03
C PRO A 154 16.80 1.64 -1.22
N GLU A 155 16.62 1.33 0.07
CA GLU A 155 15.68 2.04 0.95
C GLU A 155 15.87 3.56 0.93
N ALA A 156 17.13 4.02 0.93
CA ALA A 156 17.49 5.43 0.87
C ALA A 156 17.03 6.15 -0.41
N ASP A 157 16.75 5.41 -1.49
CA ASP A 157 16.40 5.93 -2.82
C ASP A 157 14.91 5.71 -3.18
N ARG A 158 14.14 5.06 -2.30
CA ARG A 158 12.71 4.69 -2.52
C ARG A 158 11.74 5.81 -2.10
N TRP A 159 10.82 5.50 -1.18
CA TRP A 159 9.67 6.35 -0.87
C TRP A 159 10.02 7.55 0.00
N ASP A 160 11.09 7.45 0.81
CA ASP A 160 11.59 8.53 1.67
C ASP A 160 12.65 9.42 0.99
N ALA A 161 13.11 9.05 -0.20
CA ALA A 161 14.06 9.83 -0.96
C ALA A 161 13.43 11.18 -1.40
N VAL A 162 13.96 12.29 -0.87
CA VAL A 162 13.48 13.64 -1.19
C VAL A 162 14.02 14.08 -2.56
N ARG A 163 13.29 13.72 -3.62
CA ARG A 163 13.72 13.97 -5.02
C ARG A 163 12.66 14.61 -5.90
N CYS A 164 11.39 14.55 -5.52
CA CYS A 164 10.29 15.04 -6.33
C CYS A 164 10.07 16.51 -6.08
N ASN A 165 10.05 17.33 -7.12
CA ASN A 165 9.78 18.75 -6.99
C ASN A 165 8.35 19.06 -7.43
N LEU A 166 7.56 19.64 -6.53
CA LEU A 166 6.18 20.02 -6.77
C LEU A 166 5.95 21.44 -6.27
N GLY A 167 5.62 22.34 -7.19
CA GLY A 167 5.42 23.77 -6.90
C GLY A 167 6.58 24.41 -6.12
N GLY A 168 7.81 24.12 -6.52
CA GLY A 168 9.04 24.64 -5.91
C GLY A 168 9.49 23.93 -4.63
N ARG A 169 8.73 22.95 -4.12
CA ARG A 169 9.06 22.19 -2.91
C ARG A 169 9.59 20.80 -3.28
N LYS A 170 10.79 20.48 -2.79
CA LYS A 170 11.32 19.10 -2.86
C LYS A 170 10.68 18.25 -1.78
N LEU A 171 10.09 17.13 -2.18
CA LEU A 171 9.37 16.19 -1.34
C LEU A 171 9.79 14.76 -1.70
N SER A 172 9.65 13.83 -0.76
CA SER A 172 9.60 12.41 -1.05
C SER A 172 8.18 11.96 -1.44
N LEU A 173 8.04 10.73 -1.95
CA LEU A 173 6.72 10.15 -2.24
C LEU A 173 5.89 10.03 -0.94
N ASN A 174 6.53 9.58 0.15
CA ASN A 174 5.90 9.52 1.47
C ASN A 174 5.47 10.90 1.97
N GLN A 175 6.26 11.95 1.76
CA GLN A 175 5.88 13.31 2.15
C GLN A 175 4.71 13.84 1.33
N MET A 176 4.66 13.56 0.03
CA MET A 176 3.49 13.90 -0.80
C MET A 176 2.23 13.24 -0.23
N GLU A 177 2.28 11.94 0.02
CA GLU A 177 1.12 11.18 0.51
C GLU A 177 0.73 11.57 1.94
N HIS A 178 1.67 11.51 2.88
CA HIS A 178 1.38 11.59 4.32
C HIS A 178 1.42 13.01 4.89
N GLU A 179 1.99 13.98 4.19
CA GLU A 179 2.04 15.38 4.65
C GLU A 179 1.26 16.36 3.75
N GLN A 180 1.03 16.02 2.48
CA GLN A 180 0.34 16.91 1.55
C GLN A 180 -1.05 16.41 1.13
N ILE A 181 -1.25 15.10 1.01
CA ILE A 181 -2.54 14.53 0.59
C ILE A 181 -3.39 14.15 1.81
N ARG A 182 -3.03 13.09 2.53
CA ARG A 182 -3.86 12.51 3.60
C ARG A 182 -4.31 13.52 4.67
N PRO A 183 -3.45 14.40 5.23
CA PRO A 183 -3.88 15.34 6.27
C PRO A 183 -4.59 16.59 5.73
N LYS A 184 -4.75 16.75 4.40
CA LYS A 184 -5.26 18.00 3.80
C LYS A 184 -6.47 17.82 2.89
N PHE A 185 -6.78 16.58 2.52
CA PHE A 185 -7.98 16.22 1.78
C PHE A 185 -8.73 15.15 2.55
N ALA A 186 -10.02 15.37 2.80
CA ALA A 186 -10.90 14.36 3.38
C ALA A 186 -11.32 13.34 2.30
N GLU A 187 -10.33 12.69 1.67
CA GLU A 187 -10.50 11.91 0.45
C GLU A 187 -9.71 10.59 0.51
N PRO A 188 -10.25 9.52 1.12
CA PRO A 188 -9.53 8.25 1.24
C PRO A 188 -9.43 7.48 -0.08
N ARG A 189 -10.17 7.86 -1.14
CA ARG A 189 -10.05 7.22 -2.46
C ARG A 189 -8.69 7.47 -3.12
N VAL A 190 -7.88 8.40 -2.61
CA VAL A 190 -6.51 8.62 -3.08
C VAL A 190 -5.64 7.37 -2.96
N HIS A 191 -5.91 6.47 -2.02
CA HIS A 191 -5.22 5.18 -1.90
C HIS A 191 -5.42 4.27 -3.11
N PHE A 192 -6.47 4.52 -3.90
CA PHE A 192 -6.70 3.85 -5.18
C PHE A 192 -6.11 4.60 -6.39
N ALA A 193 -5.60 5.81 -6.19
CA ALA A 193 -5.09 6.70 -7.23
C ALA A 193 -3.56 6.86 -7.20
N LEU A 194 -2.93 6.67 -6.03
CA LEU A 194 -1.49 6.70 -5.85
C LEU A 194 -0.90 5.32 -6.13
N VAL A 195 -0.18 5.17 -7.23
CA VAL A 195 0.29 3.87 -7.71
C VAL A 195 1.78 3.71 -7.41
N CYS A 196 2.08 2.72 -6.57
CA CYS A 196 3.41 2.35 -6.10
C CYS A 196 4.20 1.41 -7.05
N ALA A 197 3.78 1.32 -8.32
CA ALA A 197 4.39 0.48 -9.35
C ALA A 197 4.46 -1.04 -9.06
N ALA A 198 3.62 -1.56 -8.18
CA ALA A 198 3.52 -3.00 -7.92
C ALA A 198 2.23 -3.59 -8.50
N VAL A 199 2.24 -4.88 -8.84
CA VAL A 199 1.06 -5.66 -9.25
C VAL A 199 -0.08 -5.47 -8.25
N GLY A 200 0.20 -5.55 -6.94
CA GLY A 200 -0.81 -5.39 -5.89
C GLY A 200 -1.36 -3.96 -5.76
N CYS A 201 -0.68 -2.95 -6.33
CA CYS A 201 -1.21 -1.59 -6.33
C CYS A 201 -2.50 -1.53 -7.19
N PRO A 202 -3.34 -0.51 -7.01
CA PRO A 202 -4.41 -0.19 -7.94
C PRO A 202 -3.84 0.02 -9.35
N PRO A 203 -4.63 -0.20 -10.42
CA PRO A 203 -4.13 0.00 -11.78
C PRO A 203 -3.80 1.47 -12.01
N LEU A 204 -2.70 1.74 -12.70
CA LEU A 204 -2.39 3.10 -13.14
C LEU A 204 -3.39 3.52 -14.22
N ARG A 205 -4.01 4.68 -14.07
CA ARG A 205 -4.92 5.20 -15.10
C ARG A 205 -4.17 5.47 -16.39
N LYS A 206 -4.81 5.13 -17.51
CA LYS A 206 -4.38 5.49 -18.87
C LYS A 206 -4.67 6.95 -19.23
N GLU A 207 -4.93 7.80 -18.24
CA GLU A 207 -5.16 9.24 -18.40
C GLU A 207 -4.72 9.97 -17.14
N ALA A 208 -4.34 11.24 -17.28
CA ALA A 208 -4.00 12.07 -16.14
C ALA A 208 -5.26 12.48 -15.36
N TYR A 209 -5.13 12.67 -14.05
CA TYR A 209 -6.19 13.27 -13.24
C TYR A 209 -6.34 14.75 -13.59
N THR A 210 -7.57 15.27 -13.61
CA THR A 210 -7.85 16.69 -13.85
C THR A 210 -8.83 17.21 -12.82
N ALA A 211 -8.74 18.49 -12.46
CA ALA A 211 -9.66 19.07 -11.48
C ALA A 211 -11.12 18.91 -11.90
N LYS A 212 -11.42 19.15 -13.18
CA LYS A 212 -12.78 19.07 -13.74
C LYS A 212 -13.41 17.67 -13.61
N ARG A 213 -12.60 16.60 -13.62
CA ARG A 213 -13.07 15.21 -13.58
C ARG A 213 -12.63 14.49 -12.30
N MET A 214 -12.16 15.21 -11.28
CA MET A 214 -11.57 14.61 -10.08
C MET A 214 -12.51 13.59 -9.42
N GLU A 215 -13.76 13.99 -9.17
CA GLU A 215 -14.78 13.10 -8.58
C GLU A 215 -15.04 11.87 -9.44
N GLU A 216 -15.29 12.05 -10.74
CA GLU A 216 -15.53 10.98 -11.71
C GLU A 216 -14.35 9.99 -11.76
N GLN A 217 -13.12 10.50 -11.78
CA GLN A 217 -11.91 9.69 -11.89
C GLN A 217 -11.65 8.91 -10.61
N LEU A 218 -11.78 9.53 -9.43
CA LEU A 218 -11.64 8.82 -8.15
C LEU A 218 -12.73 7.78 -7.95
N GLN A 219 -13.98 8.12 -8.32
CA GLN A 219 -15.11 7.21 -8.22
C GLN A 219 -14.91 5.98 -9.12
N SER A 220 -14.66 6.19 -10.42
CA SER A 220 -14.44 5.10 -11.37
C SER A 220 -13.23 4.24 -11.02
N GLN A 221 -12.16 4.85 -10.49
CA GLN A 221 -10.98 4.12 -10.03
C GLN A 221 -11.30 3.21 -8.85
N THR A 222 -12.09 3.71 -7.90
CA THR A 222 -12.49 2.95 -6.72
C THR A 222 -13.44 1.82 -7.10
N GLU A 223 -14.41 2.07 -7.98
CA GLU A 223 -15.30 1.04 -8.52
C GLU A 223 -14.52 -0.08 -9.21
N TYR A 224 -13.55 0.25 -10.06
CA TYR A 224 -12.72 -0.76 -10.73
C TYR A 224 -12.06 -1.70 -9.72
N VAL A 225 -11.44 -1.15 -8.66
CA VAL A 225 -10.79 -1.95 -7.62
C VAL A 225 -11.78 -2.91 -6.93
N HIS A 226 -13.04 -2.49 -6.74
CA HIS A 226 -14.06 -3.32 -6.08
C HIS A 226 -14.76 -4.32 -7.00
N GLN A 227 -14.56 -4.25 -8.31
CA GLN A 227 -15.11 -5.19 -9.29
C GLN A 227 -14.13 -6.30 -9.66
N HIS A 228 -12.90 -6.25 -9.15
CA HIS A 228 -11.80 -7.15 -9.54
C HIS A 228 -11.28 -7.97 -8.36
N LYS A 229 -11.07 -9.27 -8.59
CA LYS A 229 -10.73 -10.24 -7.56
C LYS A 229 -9.33 -10.04 -6.97
N THR A 230 -8.45 -9.31 -7.65
CA THR A 230 -7.14 -8.91 -7.13
C THR A 230 -7.27 -8.07 -5.85
N TRP A 231 -8.34 -7.28 -5.70
CA TRP A 231 -8.45 -6.35 -4.58
C TRP A 231 -9.73 -6.49 -3.76
N PHE A 232 -10.78 -7.11 -4.28
CA PHE A 232 -12.04 -7.29 -3.56
C PHE A 232 -12.69 -8.64 -3.87
N THR A 233 -13.06 -9.36 -2.82
CA THR A 233 -13.98 -10.50 -2.90
C THR A 233 -14.94 -10.48 -1.71
N PHE A 234 -16.20 -10.80 -1.97
CA PHE A 234 -17.18 -11.04 -0.92
C PHE A 234 -18.01 -12.27 -1.25
N ASP A 235 -18.01 -13.25 -0.36
CA ASP A 235 -18.89 -14.42 -0.42
C ASP A 235 -19.92 -14.36 0.72
N PRO A 236 -21.20 -14.07 0.43
CA PRO A 236 -22.24 -13.97 1.45
C PRO A 236 -22.55 -15.34 2.09
N SER A 237 -22.30 -16.46 1.41
CA SER A 237 -22.63 -17.79 1.91
C SER A 237 -21.69 -18.24 3.04
N SER A 238 -20.41 -17.87 2.94
CA SER A 238 -19.39 -18.15 3.94
C SER A 238 -19.08 -16.95 4.84
N ASN A 239 -19.74 -15.80 4.60
CA ASN A 239 -19.46 -14.52 5.25
C ASN A 239 -17.98 -14.10 5.16
N GLN A 240 -17.37 -14.36 4.01
CA GLN A 240 -15.96 -14.10 3.77
C GLN A 240 -15.78 -12.81 2.97
N LEU A 241 -15.27 -11.76 3.62
CA LEU A 241 -14.85 -10.51 2.97
C LEU A 241 -13.33 -10.50 2.86
N GLN A 242 -12.80 -10.38 1.64
CA GLN A 242 -11.37 -10.18 1.42
C GLN A 242 -11.13 -8.85 0.70
N LEU A 243 -10.22 -8.06 1.26
CA LEU A 243 -9.88 -6.71 0.79
C LEU A 243 -8.39 -6.61 0.51
N THR A 244 -8.00 -5.76 -0.43
CA THR A 244 -6.59 -5.38 -0.64
C THR A 244 -5.93 -4.89 0.65
N LYS A 245 -4.61 -5.08 0.78
CA LYS A 245 -3.83 -4.59 1.93
C LYS A 245 -3.89 -3.08 2.12
N LEU A 246 -4.31 -2.31 1.12
CA LEU A 246 -4.56 -0.86 1.30
C LEU A 246 -5.56 -0.59 2.43
N TYR A 247 -6.59 -1.42 2.58
CA TYR A 247 -7.53 -1.31 3.70
C TYR A 247 -6.91 -1.68 5.06
N SER A 248 -5.85 -2.49 5.06
CA SER A 248 -5.09 -2.81 6.26
C SER A 248 -4.18 -1.63 6.65
N TRP A 249 -3.36 -1.16 5.71
CA TRP A 249 -2.38 -0.10 5.92
C TRP A 249 -3.00 1.26 6.20
N TYR A 250 -4.11 1.57 5.53
CA TYR A 250 -4.79 2.87 5.59
C TYR A 250 -6.21 2.77 6.16
N GLY A 251 -6.51 1.69 6.91
CA GLY A 251 -7.84 1.45 7.48
C GLY A 251 -8.42 2.65 8.25
N GLY A 252 -7.56 3.37 8.97
CA GLY A 252 -7.94 4.58 9.70
C GLY A 252 -8.49 5.70 8.81
N ASP A 253 -7.99 5.84 7.58
CA ASP A 253 -8.46 6.86 6.63
C ASP A 253 -9.89 6.52 6.14
N PHE A 254 -10.17 5.25 5.83
CA PHE A 254 -11.50 4.79 5.44
C PHE A 254 -12.50 4.81 6.61
N GLU A 255 -12.05 4.43 7.80
CA GLU A 255 -12.84 4.44 9.04
C GLU A 255 -13.33 5.84 9.39
N GLN A 256 -12.51 6.87 9.18
CA GLN A 256 -12.88 8.26 9.46
C GLN A 256 -14.07 8.75 8.62
N VAL A 257 -14.23 8.26 7.39
CA VAL A 257 -15.33 8.69 6.49
C VAL A 257 -16.56 7.77 6.53
N ALA A 258 -16.37 6.47 6.77
CA ALA A 258 -17.44 5.46 6.65
C ALA A 258 -17.72 4.71 7.97
N GLY A 259 -16.91 4.90 9.00
CA GLY A 259 -17.00 4.23 10.30
C GLY A 259 -16.41 2.82 10.34
N SER A 260 -16.17 2.17 9.20
CA SER A 260 -15.37 0.95 9.09
C SER A 260 -14.91 0.70 7.65
N VAL A 261 -13.84 -0.07 7.46
CA VAL A 261 -13.39 -0.52 6.14
C VAL A 261 -14.46 -1.33 5.41
N SER A 262 -15.24 -2.16 6.11
CA SER A 262 -16.34 -2.93 5.51
C SER A 262 -17.47 -2.02 5.03
N LYS A 263 -17.81 -0.95 5.78
CA LYS A 263 -18.83 0.02 5.38
C LYS A 263 -18.38 0.86 4.18
N PHE A 264 -17.10 1.22 4.13
CA PHE A 264 -16.55 1.89 2.96
C PHE A 264 -16.66 0.97 1.72
N ALA A 265 -16.16 -0.26 1.82
CA ALA A 265 -16.22 -1.23 0.71
C ALA A 265 -17.67 -1.56 0.28
N ALA A 266 -18.62 -1.58 1.21
CA ALA A 266 -20.04 -1.77 0.91
C ALA A 266 -20.65 -0.66 0.04
N SER A 267 -20.03 0.52 -0.03
CA SER A 267 -20.46 1.57 -0.96
C SER A 267 -20.23 1.18 -2.42
N TYR A 268 -19.43 0.14 -2.67
CA TYR A 268 -19.02 -0.33 -3.99
C TYR A 268 -19.41 -1.80 -4.27
N SER A 269 -20.12 -2.47 -3.35
CA SER A 269 -20.65 -3.83 -3.54
C SER A 269 -22.06 -3.93 -2.99
N ALA A 270 -23.03 -4.20 -3.87
CA ALA A 270 -24.44 -4.32 -3.49
C ALA A 270 -24.66 -5.51 -2.55
N GLU A 271 -24.00 -6.64 -2.81
CA GLU A 271 -24.10 -7.85 -1.99
C GLU A 271 -23.56 -7.61 -0.58
N LEU A 272 -22.40 -6.94 -0.46
CA LEU A 272 -21.83 -6.61 0.84
C LEU A 272 -22.73 -5.61 1.58
N LYS A 273 -23.25 -4.60 0.88
CA LYS A 273 -24.19 -3.64 1.47
C LYS A 273 -25.43 -4.33 2.03
N GLU A 274 -26.07 -5.20 1.25
CA GLU A 274 -27.23 -5.96 1.68
C GLU A 274 -26.90 -6.85 2.89
N ALA A 275 -25.74 -7.52 2.88
CA ALA A 275 -25.31 -8.34 4.01
C ALA A 275 -25.16 -7.52 5.31
N LEU A 276 -24.55 -6.33 5.23
CA LEU A 276 -24.41 -5.42 6.38
C LEU A 276 -25.76 -4.90 6.88
N GLU A 277 -26.67 -4.54 5.97
CA GLU A 277 -28.03 -4.07 6.31
C GLU A 277 -28.86 -5.17 7.00
N ASN A 278 -28.62 -6.44 6.64
CA ASN A 278 -29.21 -7.62 7.29
C ASN A 278 -28.54 -8.01 8.62
N GLY A 279 -27.60 -7.21 9.12
CA GLY A 279 -26.92 -7.42 10.40
C GLY A 279 -25.69 -8.34 10.35
N THR A 280 -25.26 -8.75 9.16
CA THR A 280 -24.02 -9.51 8.99
C THR A 280 -22.83 -8.62 9.30
N THR A 281 -21.83 -9.16 10.00
CA THR A 281 -20.59 -8.45 10.34
C THR A 281 -19.38 -9.22 9.82
N PRO A 282 -19.12 -9.22 8.50
CA PRO A 282 -17.95 -9.88 7.93
C PRO A 282 -16.68 -9.27 8.51
N GLN A 283 -15.81 -10.12 9.03
CA GLN A 283 -14.46 -9.73 9.43
C GLN A 283 -13.59 -9.67 8.17
N PRO A 284 -13.00 -8.51 7.82
CA PRO A 284 -12.12 -8.40 6.67
C PRO A 284 -10.88 -9.28 6.84
N ASN A 285 -10.55 -10.03 5.80
CA ASN A 285 -9.26 -10.67 5.62
C ASN A 285 -8.50 -9.95 4.48
N TRP A 286 -7.17 -9.99 4.50
CA TRP A 286 -6.38 -9.26 3.52
C TRP A 286 -5.92 -10.17 2.37
N LEU A 287 -6.17 -9.72 1.15
CA LEU A 287 -5.64 -10.36 -0.05
C LEU A 287 -4.10 -10.22 -0.09
N PRO A 288 -3.38 -11.21 -0.67
CA PRO A 288 -1.95 -11.08 -0.90
C PRO A 288 -1.60 -9.81 -1.69
N TYR A 289 -0.43 -9.25 -1.42
CA TYR A 289 0.06 -8.07 -2.12
C TYR A 289 1.32 -8.44 -2.88
N ASP A 290 1.19 -8.53 -4.20
CA ASP A 290 2.29 -8.88 -5.09
C ASP A 290 3.15 -7.64 -5.37
N TRP A 291 4.40 -7.68 -4.92
CA TRP A 291 5.37 -6.59 -5.05
C TRP A 291 6.11 -6.59 -6.38
N LYS A 292 5.88 -7.57 -7.27
CA LYS A 292 6.41 -7.51 -8.63
C LYS A 292 5.98 -6.23 -9.32
N LEU A 293 6.84 -5.71 -10.19
CA LEU A 293 6.60 -4.48 -10.93
C LEU A 293 5.31 -4.62 -11.76
N ASN A 294 4.45 -3.58 -11.80
CA ASN A 294 3.23 -3.55 -12.62
C ASN A 294 3.54 -3.34 -14.13
N SER A 295 4.49 -4.10 -14.66
CA SER A 295 4.91 -4.01 -16.05
C SER A 295 4.09 -4.93 -16.95
N VAL A 296 4.10 -4.66 -18.26
CA VAL A 296 3.44 -5.51 -19.26
C VAL A 296 3.99 -6.95 -19.27
N GLU A 297 5.24 -7.17 -18.86
CA GLU A 297 5.85 -8.49 -18.73
C GLU A 297 5.30 -9.29 -17.54
N ASN A 298 4.84 -8.60 -16.50
CA ASN A 298 4.19 -9.20 -15.32
C ASN A 298 2.66 -9.20 -15.43
N LYS A 299 2.10 -8.88 -16.60
CA LYS A 299 0.66 -8.79 -16.83
C LYS A 299 -0.04 -10.11 -16.46
N GLN A 300 -1.05 -10.00 -15.61
CA GLN A 300 -1.92 -11.09 -15.19
C GLN A 300 -3.38 -10.59 -15.07
N PRO A 301 -4.37 -11.50 -15.02
CA PRO A 301 -5.75 -11.09 -14.78
C PRO A 301 -5.86 -10.28 -13.48
N ARG A 302 -6.62 -9.18 -13.54
CA ARG A 302 -6.98 -8.37 -12.37
C ARG A 302 -8.21 -8.96 -11.66
#